data_AF-A0A960ILB1-F1
#
_entry.id   AF-A0A960ILB1-F1
#
_cell.length_a   1.000
_cell.length_b   1.000
_cell.length_c   1.000
_cell.angle_alpha   90.00
_cell.angle_beta   90.00
_cell.angle_gamma   90.00
#
_symmetry.space_group_name_H-M   'P 1'
#
loop_
_entity.id
_entity.type
_entity.pdbx_description
1 polymer ?
#
loop_
_entity_poly.entity_id
_entity_poly.type
_entity_poly.pdbx_seq_one_letter_code
_entity_poly.pdbx_strand_id
1 'polypeptide(L)'
;MAVGRGWIKERVAPWILPGSFDELVAAPRQTFAPFDQQEGVIRASLHSSAGRAMRIAAVPARREAFRAAVREATRGATAADRRRLDAIAHVLYSAAAWEAFRDYAGLSGDEAGEVASWALATLAEAVRRNAPPEAP
;
A
#
# COMPACT_ATOMS: atom_id res chain seq x y z
N MET A 1 -27.47 -19.91 -3.38
CA MET A 1 -26.48 -19.18 -4.21
C MET A 1 -25.57 -18.33 -3.32
N ALA A 2 -24.56 -18.94 -2.71
CA ALA A 2 -23.64 -18.30 -1.77
C ALA A 2 -22.16 -18.65 -2.06
N VAL A 3 -21.83 -18.90 -3.33
CA VAL A 3 -20.52 -19.46 -3.74
C VAL A 3 -19.54 -18.37 -4.23
N GLY A 4 -20.00 -17.13 -4.46
CA GLY A 4 -19.16 -16.05 -5.02
C GLY A 4 -18.40 -15.16 -4.03
N ARG A 5 -18.81 -15.09 -2.75
CA ARG A 5 -18.25 -14.12 -1.78
C ARG A 5 -17.00 -14.61 -1.04
N GLY A 6 -16.83 -15.92 -0.87
CA GLY A 6 -15.63 -16.52 -0.25
C GLY A 6 -14.45 -16.58 -1.21
N TRP A 7 -14.70 -16.99 -2.46
CA TRP A 7 -13.68 -17.25 -3.48
C TRP A 7 -12.84 -16.02 -3.86
N ILE A 8 -13.43 -14.82 -3.80
CA ILE A 8 -12.73 -13.55 -4.06
C ILE A 8 -11.87 -13.14 -2.85
N LYS A 9 -12.30 -13.43 -1.61
CA LYS A 9 -11.49 -13.11 -0.40
C LYS A 9 -10.20 -13.94 -0.30
N GLU A 10 -10.23 -15.17 -0.79
CA GLU A 10 -9.09 -16.10 -0.75
C GLU A 10 -8.12 -15.90 -1.93
N ARG A 11 -8.59 -15.33 -3.05
CA ARG A 11 -7.77 -15.11 -4.27
C ARG A 11 -7.38 -13.65 -4.52
N VAL A 12 -8.18 -12.68 -4.09
CA VAL A 12 -7.76 -11.27 -4.06
C VAL A 12 -6.98 -11.13 -2.77
N ALA A 13 -5.66 -11.32 -2.88
CA ALA A 13 -4.70 -11.42 -1.79
C ALA A 13 -5.16 -10.68 -0.51
N PRO A 14 -5.19 -11.34 0.66
CA PRO A 14 -5.31 -10.61 1.91
C PRO A 14 -4.16 -9.60 1.89
N TRP A 15 -4.52 -8.32 1.76
CA TRP A 15 -3.58 -7.23 1.78
C TRP A 15 -2.59 -7.48 2.93
N ILE A 16 -1.30 -7.51 2.63
CA ILE A 16 -0.30 -7.63 3.68
C ILE A 16 -0.55 -6.42 4.61
N LEU A 17 -0.92 -6.71 5.85
CA LEU A 17 -0.98 -5.70 6.90
C LEU A 17 0.43 -5.64 7.47
N PRO A 18 1.21 -4.60 7.13
CA PRO A 18 2.59 -4.53 7.59
C PRO A 18 2.62 -4.40 9.10
N GLY A 19 3.43 -5.23 9.75
CA GLY A 19 3.76 -5.14 11.17
C GLY A 19 4.85 -4.12 11.46
N SER A 20 5.64 -3.74 10.45
CA SER A 20 6.73 -2.76 10.55
C SER A 20 6.81 -1.86 9.33
N PHE A 21 7.60 -0.80 9.43
CA PHE A 21 7.83 0.09 8.28
C PHE A 21 8.63 -0.60 7.16
N ASP A 22 9.59 -1.46 7.50
CA ASP A 22 10.37 -2.19 6.49
C ASP A 22 9.48 -3.16 5.71
N GLU A 23 8.52 -3.80 6.38
CA GLU A 23 7.49 -4.60 5.71
C GLU A 23 6.60 -3.74 4.81
N LEU A 24 6.19 -2.54 5.26
CA LEU A 24 5.42 -1.61 4.44
C LEU A 24 6.19 -1.19 3.17
N VAL A 25 7.50 -0.94 3.30
CA VAL A 25 8.37 -0.60 2.16
C VAL A 25 8.57 -1.81 1.25
N ALA A 26 8.67 -3.03 1.78
CA ALA A 26 8.85 -4.24 0.98
C ALA A 26 7.57 -4.73 0.28
N ALA A 27 6.40 -4.38 0.82
CA ALA A 27 5.12 -4.93 0.37
C ALA A 27 4.79 -4.71 -1.11
N PRO A 28 5.05 -3.54 -1.74
CA PRO A 28 4.80 -3.36 -3.17
C PRO A 28 5.56 -4.37 -4.06
N ARG A 29 6.86 -4.55 -3.82
CA ARG A 29 7.69 -5.57 -4.52
C ARG A 29 7.11 -6.98 -4.41
N GLN A 30 6.61 -7.34 -3.23
CA GLN A 30 6.03 -8.66 -2.98
C GLN A 30 4.63 -8.83 -3.58
N THR A 31 3.92 -7.74 -3.86
CA THR A 31 2.49 -7.79 -4.21
C THR A 31 2.23 -7.52 -5.69
N PHE A 32 2.98 -6.63 -6.32
CA PHE A 32 2.64 -6.15 -7.66
C PHE A 32 2.96 -7.15 -8.77
N ALA A 33 4.04 -7.94 -8.66
CA ALA A 33 4.31 -9.00 -9.62
C ALA A 33 3.25 -10.12 -9.61
N PRO A 34 2.76 -10.59 -8.44
CA PRO A 34 1.57 -11.45 -8.40
C PRO A 34 0.31 -10.83 -9.00
N PHE A 35 0.15 -9.50 -8.96
CA PHE A 35 -1.01 -8.85 -9.60
C PHE A 35 -0.98 -8.96 -11.12
N ASP A 36 0.20 -8.90 -11.75
CA ASP A 36 0.33 -9.15 -13.20
C ASP A 36 -0.19 -10.54 -13.58
N GLN A 37 0.13 -11.55 -12.76
CA GLN A 37 -0.33 -12.94 -12.99
C GLN A 37 -1.84 -13.10 -12.81
N GLN A 38 -2.50 -12.14 -12.16
CA GLN A 38 -3.92 -12.15 -11.84
C GLN A 38 -4.65 -10.90 -12.36
N GLU A 39 -4.13 -10.27 -13.41
CA GLU A 39 -4.58 -8.95 -13.89
C GLU A 39 -6.11 -8.83 -14.00
N GLY A 40 -6.77 -9.79 -14.64
CA GLY A 40 -8.22 -9.78 -14.80
C GLY A 40 -8.99 -9.77 -13.47
N VAL A 41 -8.50 -10.50 -12.47
CA VAL A 41 -9.11 -10.56 -11.12
C VAL A 41 -8.87 -9.26 -10.37
N ILE A 42 -7.66 -8.70 -10.44
CA ILE A 42 -7.33 -7.42 -9.77
C ILE A 42 -8.14 -6.28 -10.37
N ARG A 43 -8.24 -6.19 -11.70
CA ARG A 43 -9.07 -5.19 -12.37
C ARG A 43 -10.56 -5.38 -12.08
N ALA A 44 -11.06 -6.61 -12.08
CA ALA A 44 -12.46 -6.88 -11.69
C ALA A 44 -12.73 -6.46 -10.24
N SER A 45 -11.78 -6.68 -9.33
CA SER A 45 -11.85 -6.12 -7.97
C SER A 45 -11.93 -4.60 -8.05
N LEU A 46 -10.99 -3.94 -8.72
CA LEU A 46 -10.90 -2.46 -8.81
C LEU A 46 -12.19 -1.81 -9.30
N HIS A 47 -12.77 -2.34 -10.37
CA HIS A 47 -13.84 -1.65 -11.13
C HIS A 47 -15.25 -2.16 -10.85
N SER A 48 -15.43 -3.23 -10.07
CA SER A 48 -16.76 -3.70 -9.66
C SER A 48 -17.25 -3.05 -8.36
N SER A 49 -18.57 -2.90 -8.24
CA SER A 49 -19.20 -2.42 -7.00
C SER A 49 -18.93 -3.36 -5.81
N ALA A 50 -18.96 -4.67 -6.05
CA ALA A 50 -18.65 -5.69 -5.04
C ALA A 50 -17.19 -5.61 -4.59
N GLY A 51 -16.23 -5.51 -5.51
CA GLY A 51 -14.82 -5.37 -5.19
C GLY A 51 -14.51 -4.06 -4.46
N ARG A 52 -15.16 -2.95 -4.85
CA ARG A 52 -15.09 -1.68 -4.13
C ARG A 52 -15.59 -1.83 -2.68
N ALA A 53 -16.74 -2.45 -2.47
CA ALA A 53 -17.28 -2.68 -1.13
C ALA A 53 -16.32 -3.51 -0.25
N MET A 54 -15.71 -4.56 -0.83
CA MET A 54 -14.70 -5.37 -0.13
C MET A 54 -13.47 -4.55 0.27
N ARG A 55 -12.92 -3.72 -0.64
CA ARG A 55 -11.76 -2.87 -0.31
C ARG A 55 -12.09 -1.83 0.76
N ILE A 56 -13.25 -1.18 0.67
CA ILE A 56 -13.68 -0.19 1.67
C ILE A 56 -13.85 -0.85 3.05
N ALA A 57 -14.37 -2.07 3.13
CA ALA A 57 -14.49 -2.80 4.38
C ALA A 57 -13.13 -3.12 5.04
N ALA A 58 -12.06 -3.23 4.27
CA ALA A 58 -10.70 -3.49 4.78
C ALA A 58 -9.95 -2.22 5.21
N VAL A 59 -10.43 -1.02 4.84
CA VAL A 59 -9.74 0.26 5.10
C VAL A 59 -9.45 0.52 6.58
N PRO A 60 -10.37 0.26 7.55
CA PRO A 60 -10.08 0.53 8.96
C PRO A 60 -8.85 -0.23 9.49
N ALA A 61 -8.77 -1.54 9.23
CA ALA A 61 -7.64 -2.37 9.66
C ALA A 61 -6.34 -1.94 8.96
N ARG A 62 -6.42 -1.60 7.66
CA ARG A 62 -5.28 -1.10 6.89
C ARG A 62 -4.74 0.22 7.43
N ARG A 63 -5.62 1.16 7.78
CA ARG A 63 -5.25 2.46 8.38
C ARG A 63 -4.52 2.26 9.69
N GLU A 64 -4.99 1.35 10.53
CA GLU A 64 -4.33 1.09 11.82
C GLU A 64 -2.92 0.52 11.63
N ALA A 65 -2.78 -0.52 10.80
CA ALA A 65 -1.49 -1.13 10.51
C ALA A 65 -0.47 -0.12 9.95
N PHE A 66 -0.90 0.71 8.99
CA PHE A 66 -0.01 1.70 8.37
C PHE A 66 0.40 2.79 9.34
N ARG A 67 -0.53 3.31 10.16
CA ARG A 67 -0.21 4.29 11.20
C ARG A 67 0.77 3.73 12.22
N ALA A 68 0.61 2.46 12.61
CA ALA A 68 1.55 1.81 13.53
C ALA A 68 2.96 1.73 12.92
N ALA A 69 3.07 1.21 11.70
CA ALA A 69 4.33 1.09 10.96
C ALA A 69 5.01 2.46 10.75
N VAL A 70 4.26 3.47 10.29
CA VAL A 70 4.79 4.83 10.04
C VAL A 70 5.26 5.51 11.32
N ARG A 71 4.49 5.41 12.41
CA ARG A 71 4.82 6.08 13.68
C ARG A 71 6.16 5.60 14.24
N GLU A 72 6.44 4.31 14.14
CA GLU A 72 7.70 3.74 14.61
C GLU A 72 8.91 4.25 13.83
N ALA A 73 8.82 4.27 12.50
CA ALA A 73 9.94 4.67 11.63
C ALA A 73 10.16 6.19 11.54
N THR A 74 9.25 6.98 12.11
CA THR A 74 9.29 8.45 12.07
C THR A 74 9.22 9.08 13.47
N ARG A 75 9.87 8.43 14.45
CA ARG A 75 10.11 9.05 15.77
C ARG A 75 10.77 10.42 15.59
N GLY A 76 10.35 11.40 16.37
CA GLY A 76 10.75 12.81 16.23
C GLY A 76 10.01 13.62 15.16
N ALA A 77 9.44 12.99 14.11
CA ALA A 77 8.71 13.72 13.08
C ALA A 77 7.42 14.39 13.58
N THR A 78 7.03 15.50 12.94
CA THR A 78 5.78 16.21 13.25
C THR A 78 4.55 15.36 12.90
N ALA A 79 3.41 15.63 13.56
CA ALA A 79 2.15 14.97 13.24
C ALA A 79 1.71 15.21 11.78
N ALA A 80 2.04 16.37 11.21
CA ALA A 80 1.74 16.71 9.83
C ALA A 80 2.54 15.82 8.84
N ASP A 81 3.83 15.62 9.10
CA ASP A 81 4.69 14.79 8.23
C ASP A 81 4.32 13.31 8.31
N ARG A 82 4.00 12.82 9.52
CA ARG A 82 3.48 11.45 9.68
C ARG A 82 2.19 11.24 8.90
N ARG A 83 1.26 12.21 8.95
CA ARG A 83 0.01 12.14 8.18
C ARG A 83 0.25 12.13 6.67
N ARG A 84 1.21 12.91 6.17
CA ARG A 84 1.58 12.90 4.74
C ARG A 84 2.11 11.54 4.32
N LEU A 85 3.02 10.95 5.11
CA LEU A 85 3.59 9.64 4.82
C LEU A 85 2.56 8.50 4.91
N ASP A 86 1.67 8.52 5.91
CA ASP A 86 0.56 7.56 6.03
C ASP A 86 -0.37 7.61 4.81
N ALA A 87 -0.76 8.82 4.39
CA ALA A 87 -1.63 9.02 3.24
C ALA A 87 -1.00 8.52 1.93
N ILE A 88 0.26 8.87 1.66
CA ILE A 88 0.93 8.45 0.43
C ILE A 88 1.24 6.94 0.44
N ALA A 89 1.51 6.35 1.61
CA ALA A 89 1.68 4.91 1.74
C ALA A 89 0.43 4.14 1.30
N HIS A 90 -0.76 4.60 1.68
CA HIS A 90 -2.01 4.01 1.21
C HIS A 90 -2.21 4.09 -0.31
N VAL A 91 -1.70 5.13 -0.95
CA VAL A 91 -1.79 5.29 -2.41
C VAL A 91 -0.78 4.38 -3.09
N LEU A 92 0.50 4.48 -2.72
CA LEU A 92 1.60 3.77 -3.37
C LEU A 92 1.54 2.26 -3.15
N TYR A 93 1.13 1.79 -1.97
CA TYR A 93 0.78 0.40 -1.78
C TYR A 93 -0.72 0.20 -2.02
N SER A 94 -1.14 0.20 -3.28
CA SER A 94 -2.53 -0.13 -3.65
C SER A 94 -2.61 -0.83 -5.00
N ALA A 95 -3.66 -1.63 -5.20
CA ALA A 95 -3.96 -2.20 -6.51
C ALA A 95 -4.21 -1.11 -7.58
N ALA A 96 -4.73 0.07 -7.18
CA ALA A 96 -4.91 1.18 -8.09
C ALA A 96 -3.57 1.82 -8.52
N ALA A 97 -2.57 1.85 -7.63
CA ALA A 97 -1.21 2.27 -8.01
C ALA A 97 -0.56 1.29 -8.97
N TRP A 98 -0.68 -0.03 -8.72
CA TRP A 98 -0.24 -1.04 -9.68
C TRP A 98 -0.88 -0.84 -11.07
N GLU A 99 -2.21 -0.67 -11.12
CA GLU A 99 -2.93 -0.41 -12.38
C GLU A 99 -2.45 0.86 -13.06
N ALA A 100 -2.27 1.96 -12.31
CA ALA A 100 -1.80 3.22 -12.87
C ALA A 100 -0.35 3.15 -13.39
N PHE A 101 0.56 2.46 -12.68
CA PHE A 101 1.93 2.26 -13.17
C PHE A 101 1.96 1.44 -14.46
N ARG A 102 1.12 0.42 -14.56
CA ARG A 102 0.99 -0.40 -15.75
C ARG A 102 0.38 0.38 -16.92
N ASP A 103 -0.77 1.02 -16.70
CA ASP A 103 -1.54 1.66 -17.77
C ASP A 103 -0.97 3.00 -18.22
N TYR A 104 -0.39 3.78 -17.31
CA TYR A 104 0.08 5.13 -17.63
C TYR A 104 1.60 5.21 -17.81
N ALA A 105 2.36 4.35 -17.11
CA ALA A 105 3.82 4.35 -17.21
C ALA A 105 4.39 3.12 -17.95
N GLY A 106 3.55 2.17 -18.34
CA GLY A 106 3.97 0.98 -19.10
C GLY A 106 4.83 0.01 -18.30
N LEU A 107 4.80 0.08 -16.96
CA LEU A 107 5.65 -0.73 -16.09
C LEU A 107 5.06 -2.12 -15.85
N SER A 108 5.92 -3.13 -15.80
CA SER A 108 5.57 -4.44 -15.25
C SER A 108 5.30 -4.36 -13.73
N GLY A 109 4.68 -5.39 -13.17
CA GLY A 109 4.43 -5.49 -11.74
C GLY A 109 5.72 -5.46 -10.91
N ASP A 110 6.81 -6.05 -11.40
CA ASP A 110 8.13 -5.99 -10.76
C ASP A 110 8.67 -4.54 -10.74
N GLU A 111 8.68 -3.87 -11.89
CA GLU A 111 9.16 -2.48 -12.00
C GLU A 111 8.29 -1.52 -11.17
N ALA A 112 6.97 -1.67 -11.22
CA ALA A 112 6.02 -0.89 -10.44
C ALA A 112 6.24 -1.10 -8.92
N GLY A 113 6.53 -2.34 -8.51
CA GLY A 113 6.84 -2.69 -7.14
C GLY A 113 8.10 -1.99 -6.66
N GLU A 114 9.16 -2.02 -7.47
CA GLU A 114 10.40 -1.30 -7.18
C GLU A 114 10.19 0.21 -7.08
N VAL A 115 9.49 0.82 -8.02
CA VAL A 115 9.20 2.27 -8.02
C VAL A 115 8.43 2.67 -6.77
N ALA A 116 7.36 1.95 -6.43
CA ALA A 116 6.55 2.25 -5.25
C ALA A 116 7.37 2.10 -3.96
N SER A 117 8.14 1.02 -3.82
CA SER A 117 8.98 0.77 -2.65
C SER A 117 10.11 1.80 -2.52
N TRP A 118 10.78 2.16 -3.61
CA TRP A 118 11.78 3.22 -3.63
C TRP A 118 11.20 4.57 -3.21
N ALA A 119 10.02 4.93 -3.73
CA ALA A 119 9.34 6.18 -3.37
C ALA A 119 8.99 6.23 -1.88
N LEU A 120 8.47 5.13 -1.30
CA LEU A 120 8.16 5.04 0.12
C LEU A 120 9.40 5.22 1.01
N ALA A 121 10.48 4.52 0.68
CA ALA A 121 11.74 4.63 1.42
C ALA A 121 12.29 6.07 1.36
N THR A 122 12.26 6.68 0.17
CA THR A 122 12.76 8.04 -0.08
C THR A 122 11.95 9.09 0.69
N LEU A 123 10.62 8.98 0.68
CA LEU A 123 9.73 9.90 1.39
C LEU A 123 9.89 9.77 2.90
N ALA A 124 10.03 8.55 3.42
CA ALA A 124 10.26 8.34 4.84
C ALA A 124 11.61 8.89 5.31
N GLU A 125 12.65 8.74 4.49
CA GLU A 125 13.95 9.37 4.77
C GLU A 125 13.85 10.90 4.79
N ALA A 126 13.12 11.49 3.84
CA ALA A 126 12.87 12.93 3.85
C ALA A 126 12.13 13.38 5.12
N VAL A 127 11.13 12.61 5.58
CA VAL A 127 10.41 12.88 6.84
C VAL A 127 11.32 12.80 8.05
N ARG A 128 12.19 11.78 8.13
CA ARG A 128 13.16 11.65 9.24
C ARG A 128 14.14 12.82 9.29
N ARG A 129 14.70 13.22 8.14
CA ARG A 129 15.64 14.35 8.07
C ARG A 129 15.03 15.70 8.43
N ASN A 130 13.74 15.87 8.18
CA ASN A 130 13.01 17.09 8.51
C ASN A 130 12.43 17.09 9.94
N ALA A 131 12.68 16.03 10.72
CA ALA A 131 12.25 16.00 12.11
C ALA A 131 12.96 17.13 12.89
N PRO A 132 12.23 17.92 13.69
CA PRO A 132 12.85 18.90 14.56
C PRO A 132 13.85 18.21 15.50
N PRO A 133 14.95 18.90 15.87
CA PRO A 133 15.89 18.36 16.84
C PRO A 133 15.15 18.02 18.14
N GLU A 134 15.53 16.89 18.76
CA GLU A 134 15.00 16.49 20.05
C GLU A 134 15.33 17.59 21.08
N ALA A 135 14.32 18.06 21.81
CA ALA A 135 14.55 19.06 22.84
C ALA A 135 15.44 18.44 23.95
N PRO A 136 16.42 19.19 24.48
CA PRO A 136 17.36 18.70 25.49
C PRO A 136 16.68 18.32 26.81
#